data_AF-A0A957NXT2-F1
#
_entry.id   AF-A0A957NXT2-F1
#
_cell.length_a   1.000
_cell.length_b   1.000
_cell.length_c   1.000
_cell.angle_alpha   90.00
_cell.angle_beta   90.00
_cell.angle_gamma   90.00
#
_symmetry.space_group_name_H-M   'P 1'
#
loop_
_entity.id
_entity.type
_entity.pdbx_description
1 polymer ?
#
loop_
_entity_poly.entity_id
_entity_poly.type
_entity_poly.pdbx_seq_one_letter_code
_entity_poly.pdbx_strand_id
1 'polypeptide(L)'
;MTTSFDQIPVIDLAPLHDGTTGGLDQVASAIEQAYSQVGFGYLINHGVPQPLIDGLFEASRQFHALPRDEKMKIEVNQFHRGFIPINTSTVRTSSIAKVNKPNQSESYMMMHELAADDPDVLAGAPLAGPNPWPESLPAFRRAVTAYNDALAGLARKIVQAISVAVGG
;
A
#
# COMPACT_ATOMS: atom_id res chain seq x y z
N MET A 1 27.33 4.62 -10.37
CA MET A 1 27.00 5.64 -11.39
C MET A 1 25.52 5.92 -11.21
N THR A 2 25.11 7.16 -10.95
CA THR A 2 23.69 7.53 -10.97
C THR A 2 23.32 7.89 -12.39
N THR A 3 22.56 7.03 -13.05
CA THR A 3 21.90 7.33 -14.32
C THR A 3 20.89 8.45 -14.11
N SER A 4 21.07 9.58 -14.80
CA SER A 4 20.04 10.61 -14.88
C SER A 4 18.91 10.08 -15.75
N PHE A 5 17.66 10.28 -15.34
CA PHE A 5 16.47 9.93 -16.13
C PHE A 5 15.59 11.18 -16.30
N ASP A 6 15.03 11.36 -17.49
CA ASP A 6 14.18 12.51 -17.82
C ASP A 6 12.68 12.15 -17.79
N GLN A 7 12.36 10.86 -17.66
CA GLN A 7 10.99 10.34 -17.60
C GLN A 7 10.90 9.17 -16.62
N ILE A 8 9.78 9.09 -15.90
CA ILE A 8 9.48 7.94 -15.04
C ILE A 8 9.05 6.78 -15.95
N PRO A 9 9.69 5.60 -15.88
CA PRO A 9 9.31 4.44 -16.68
C PRO A 9 7.86 4.04 -16.46
N VAL A 10 7.19 3.62 -17.54
CA VAL A 10 5.83 3.06 -17.50
C VAL A 10 5.92 1.59 -17.87
N ILE A 11 5.45 0.73 -16.98
CA ILE A 11 5.44 -0.73 -17.14
C ILE A 11 4.01 -1.17 -17.45
N ASP A 12 3.82 -1.75 -18.64
CA ASP A 12 2.55 -2.28 -19.08
C ASP A 12 2.37 -3.73 -18.57
N LEU A 13 1.33 -3.96 -17.78
CA LEU A 13 1.02 -5.28 -17.21
C LEU A 13 -0.03 -6.07 -18.01
N ALA A 14 -0.53 -5.54 -19.13
CA ALA A 14 -1.46 -6.26 -20.01
C ALA A 14 -0.97 -7.68 -20.38
N PRO A 15 0.34 -7.90 -20.70
CA PRO A 15 0.84 -9.23 -21.06
C PRO A 15 0.70 -10.29 -19.95
N LEU A 16 0.51 -9.90 -18.69
CA LEU A 16 0.25 -10.84 -17.59
C LEU A 16 -1.20 -11.35 -17.58
N HIS A 17 -2.09 -10.81 -18.40
CA HIS A 17 -3.54 -11.03 -18.31
C HIS A 17 -4.19 -11.41 -19.64
N ASP A 18 -3.59 -11.07 -20.78
CA ASP A 18 -4.19 -11.23 -22.11
C ASP A 18 -3.77 -12.53 -22.85
N GLY A 19 -2.96 -13.38 -22.22
CA GLY A 19 -2.47 -14.62 -22.81
C GLY A 19 -1.32 -14.44 -23.80
N THR A 20 -0.64 -13.29 -23.78
CA THR A 20 0.57 -13.04 -24.57
C THR A 20 1.62 -14.13 -24.33
N THR A 21 2.08 -14.76 -25.41
CA THR A 21 3.18 -15.74 -25.35
C THR A 21 4.46 -15.02 -24.92
N GLY A 22 5.08 -15.46 -23.82
CA GLY A 22 6.25 -14.78 -23.23
C GLY A 22 5.91 -13.49 -22.46
N GLY A 23 4.63 -13.23 -22.16
CA GLY A 23 4.21 -12.00 -21.47
C GLY A 23 4.85 -11.80 -20.10
N LEU A 24 5.12 -12.90 -19.36
CA LEU A 24 5.85 -12.85 -18.10
C LEU A 24 7.28 -12.32 -18.28
N ASP A 25 8.01 -12.83 -19.26
CA ASP A 25 9.40 -12.44 -19.54
C ASP A 25 9.48 -10.98 -20.02
N GLN A 26 8.51 -10.56 -20.83
CA GLN A 26 8.40 -9.18 -21.29
C GLN A 26 8.23 -8.21 -20.11
N VAL A 27 7.32 -8.52 -19.19
CA VAL A 27 7.09 -7.68 -18.00
C VAL A 27 8.26 -7.74 -17.04
N ALA A 28 8.88 -8.91 -16.86
CA ALA A 28 10.09 -9.07 -16.06
C ALA A 28 11.23 -8.17 -16.57
N SER A 29 11.49 -8.17 -17.89
CA SER A 29 12.51 -7.31 -18.48
C SER A 29 12.20 -5.82 -18.29
N ALA A 30 10.94 -5.41 -18.43
CA ALA A 30 10.53 -4.02 -18.18
C ALA A 30 10.72 -3.61 -16.70
N ILE A 31 10.39 -4.50 -15.76
CA ILE A 31 10.63 -4.28 -14.32
C ILE A 31 12.13 -4.16 -14.03
N GLU A 32 12.95 -5.08 -14.55
CA GLU A 32 14.40 -5.06 -14.39
C GLU A 32 14.98 -3.72 -14.84
N GLN A 33 14.61 -3.26 -16.04
CA GLN A 33 15.07 -1.98 -16.59
C GLN A 33 14.65 -0.80 -15.72
N ALA A 34 13.36 -0.71 -15.35
CA ALA A 34 12.86 0.40 -14.54
C ALA A 34 13.54 0.46 -13.16
N TYR A 35 13.68 -0.69 -12.48
CA TYR A 35 14.17 -0.72 -11.11
C TYR A 35 15.70 -0.68 -11.01
N SER A 36 16.43 -1.17 -12.03
CA SER A 36 17.90 -1.07 -12.05
C SER A 36 18.41 0.31 -12.47
N GLN A 37 17.66 1.04 -13.29
CA GLN A 37 18.11 2.35 -13.82
C GLN A 37 17.53 3.54 -13.05
N VAL A 38 16.26 3.45 -12.62
CA VAL A 38 15.51 4.55 -11.99
C VAL A 38 15.13 4.24 -10.54
N GLY A 39 14.84 2.97 -10.24
CA GLY A 39 14.47 2.49 -8.90
C GLY A 39 12.96 2.51 -8.61
N PHE A 40 12.15 3.00 -9.55
CA PHE A 40 10.68 3.00 -9.48
C PHE A 40 10.07 3.20 -10.88
N GLY A 41 8.77 2.95 -11.02
CA GLY A 41 8.02 3.15 -12.26
C GLY A 41 6.51 3.19 -12.04
N TYR A 42 5.76 3.68 -13.03
CA TYR A 42 4.31 3.58 -13.05
C TYR A 42 3.87 2.23 -13.62
N LEU A 43 2.76 1.69 -13.13
CA LEU A 43 2.13 0.50 -13.66
C LEU A 43 0.85 0.90 -14.40
N ILE A 44 0.67 0.41 -15.62
CA ILE A 44 -0.58 0.56 -16.39
C ILE A 44 -1.15 -0.81 -16.73
N ASN A 45 -2.42 -0.85 -17.11
CA ASN A 45 -3.14 -2.09 -17.45
C ASN A 45 -3.03 -3.17 -16.35
N HIS A 46 -2.88 -2.75 -15.10
CA HIS A 46 -2.68 -3.60 -13.93
C HIS A 46 -3.92 -4.41 -13.50
N GLY A 47 -5.05 -4.21 -14.18
CA GLY A 47 -6.27 -5.00 -13.97
C GLY A 47 -7.00 -4.75 -12.65
N VAL A 48 -6.63 -3.71 -11.88
CA VAL A 48 -7.40 -3.30 -10.68
C VAL A 48 -8.61 -2.51 -11.18
N PRO A 49 -9.85 -2.93 -10.85
CA PRO A 49 -11.04 -2.24 -11.32
C PRO A 49 -11.10 -0.78 -10.84
N GLN A 50 -11.34 0.15 -11.76
CA GLN A 50 -11.48 1.58 -11.46
C GLN A 50 -12.49 1.88 -10.34
N PRO A 51 -13.67 1.21 -10.27
CA PRO A 51 -14.62 1.45 -9.17
C PRO A 51 -14.08 1.15 -7.77
N LEU A 52 -13.09 0.24 -7.63
CA LEU A 52 -12.46 -0.02 -6.32
C LEU A 52 -11.50 1.12 -5.93
N ILE A 53 -10.78 1.68 -6.91
CA ILE A 53 -9.91 2.85 -6.71
C ILE A 53 -10.76 4.05 -6.28
N ASP A 54 -11.82 4.35 -7.05
CA ASP A 54 -12.72 5.47 -6.78
C ASP A 54 -13.41 5.31 -5.41
N GLY A 55 -13.85 4.08 -5.08
CA GLY A 55 -14.45 3.75 -3.80
C GLY A 55 -13.51 3.95 -2.62
N LEU A 56 -12.22 3.63 -2.76
CA LEU A 56 -11.20 3.89 -1.73
C LEU A 56 -11.00 5.40 -1.53
N PHE A 57 -10.84 6.17 -2.60
CA PHE A 57 -10.65 7.62 -2.50
C PHE A 57 -11.85 8.31 -1.86
N GLU A 58 -13.07 7.88 -2.19
CA GLU A 58 -14.28 8.39 -1.56
C GLU A 58 -14.35 8.02 -0.07
N ALA A 59 -14.03 6.78 0.29
CA ALA A 59 -13.95 6.35 1.69
C ALA A 59 -12.91 7.16 2.49
N SER A 60 -11.74 7.41 1.89
CA SER A 60 -10.69 8.26 2.47
C SER A 60 -11.20 9.69 2.69
N ARG A 61 -11.86 10.30 1.68
CA ARG A 61 -12.46 11.64 1.80
C ARG A 61 -13.47 11.72 2.93
N GLN A 62 -14.36 10.73 3.05
CA GLN A 62 -15.36 10.66 4.11
C GLN A 62 -14.71 10.51 5.50
N PHE A 63 -13.70 9.66 5.62
CA PHE A 63 -12.97 9.47 6.87
C PHE A 63 -12.28 10.76 7.32
N HIS A 64 -11.55 11.43 6.42
CA HIS A 64 -10.83 12.66 6.77
C HIS A 64 -11.76 13.85 7.08
N ALA A 65 -12.99 13.83 6.54
CA ALA A 65 -14.04 14.81 6.86
C ALA A 65 -14.68 14.60 8.24
N LEU A 66 -14.45 13.48 8.92
CA LEU A 66 -14.95 13.27 10.29
C LEU A 66 -14.35 14.29 11.27
N PRO A 67 -15.10 14.67 12.33
CA PRO A 67 -14.55 15.43 13.44
C PRO A 67 -13.31 14.75 14.01
N ARG A 68 -12.33 15.56 14.45
CA ARG A 68 -11.07 15.03 14.98
C ARG A 68 -11.29 14.01 16.08
N ASP A 69 -12.22 14.27 17.00
CA ASP A 69 -12.49 13.40 18.14
C ASP A 69 -13.04 12.03 17.71
N GLU A 70 -13.81 11.96 16.62
CA GLU A 70 -14.24 10.68 16.04
C GLU A 70 -13.06 9.89 15.48
N LYS A 71 -12.12 10.54 14.79
CA LYS A 71 -10.91 9.89 14.28
C LYS A 71 -9.99 9.41 15.41
N MET A 72 -9.90 10.16 16.51
CA MET A 72 -9.07 9.79 17.68
C MET A 72 -9.57 8.55 18.42
N LYS A 73 -10.85 8.18 18.32
CA LYS A 73 -11.36 6.93 18.92
C LYS A 73 -10.63 5.68 18.41
N ILE A 74 -10.05 5.78 17.23
CA ILE A 74 -9.28 4.71 16.60
C ILE A 74 -7.82 5.12 16.40
N GLU A 75 -7.26 5.96 17.28
CA GLU A 75 -5.83 6.32 17.25
C GLU A 75 -4.93 5.09 17.16
N VAL A 76 -3.78 5.26 16.49
CA VAL A 76 -2.79 4.20 16.30
C VAL A 76 -2.50 3.47 17.62
N ASN A 77 -2.70 2.16 17.62
CA ASN A 77 -2.57 1.34 18.82
C ASN A 77 -1.23 0.59 18.86
N GLN A 78 -1.03 -0.23 19.90
CA GLN A 78 0.16 -1.07 20.09
C GLN A 78 0.50 -2.01 18.91
N PHE A 79 -0.49 -2.32 18.07
CA PHE A 79 -0.32 -3.14 16.88
C PHE A 79 0.01 -2.32 15.62
N HIS A 80 0.29 -1.01 15.76
CA HIS A 80 0.65 -0.10 14.65
C HIS A 80 -0.41 0.01 13.56
N ARG A 81 -1.67 0.21 13.95
CA ARG A 81 -2.82 0.39 13.05
C ARG A 81 -3.82 1.35 13.68
N GLY A 82 -4.57 2.05 12.83
CA GLY A 82 -5.50 3.11 13.23
C GLY A 82 -5.12 4.50 12.69
N PHE A 83 -5.71 5.53 13.27
CA PHE A 83 -5.53 6.92 12.89
C PHE A 83 -4.19 7.48 13.38
N ILE A 84 -3.45 8.08 12.47
CA ILE A 84 -2.21 8.81 12.74
C ILE A 84 -2.53 10.31 12.60
N PRO A 85 -2.58 11.07 13.70
CA PRO A 85 -2.89 12.49 13.64
C PRO A 85 -1.78 13.28 12.94
N ILE A 86 -2.13 14.43 12.37
CA ILE A 86 -1.16 15.37 11.80
C ILE A 86 -0.09 15.73 12.84
N ASN A 87 1.15 15.92 12.38
CA ASN A 87 2.30 16.32 13.19
C ASN A 87 2.81 15.28 14.22
N THR A 88 2.41 14.00 14.12
CA THR A 88 2.83 12.97 15.08
C THR A 88 3.98 12.09 14.60
N SER A 89 4.20 11.97 13.29
CA SER A 89 5.27 11.14 12.73
C SER A 89 6.50 11.97 12.34
N THR A 90 7.68 11.64 12.89
CA THR A 90 8.96 12.26 12.54
C THR A 90 9.98 11.19 12.17
N VAL A 91 10.54 11.25 10.96
CA VAL A 91 11.59 10.32 10.52
C VAL A 91 12.93 10.75 11.13
N ARG A 92 13.31 10.15 12.26
CA ARG A 92 14.52 10.54 13.00
C ARG A 92 15.79 9.78 12.61
N THR A 93 15.68 8.79 11.74
CA THR A 93 16.77 7.85 11.39
C THR A 93 17.46 8.15 10.05
N SER A 94 17.10 9.25 9.37
CA SER A 94 17.72 9.59 8.10
C SER A 94 19.17 10.05 8.28
N SER A 95 20.10 9.38 7.60
CA SER A 95 21.50 9.79 7.47
C SER A 95 21.72 10.84 6.38
N ILE A 96 20.70 11.10 5.56
CA ILE A 96 20.77 11.96 4.36
C ILE A 96 20.21 13.36 4.66
N ALA A 97 19.20 13.44 5.53
CA ALA A 97 18.55 14.70 5.87
C ALA A 97 18.24 14.78 7.37
N LYS A 98 18.60 15.91 7.99
CA LYS A 98 18.20 16.21 9.36
C LYS A 98 16.74 16.65 9.39
N VAL A 99 15.84 15.71 9.68
CA VAL A 99 14.39 15.97 9.75
C VAL A 99 14.06 16.65 11.07
N ASN A 100 13.72 17.94 11.01
CA ASN A 100 13.37 18.75 12.18
C ASN A 100 11.86 19.06 12.29
N LYS A 101 11.06 18.61 11.32
CA LYS A 101 9.61 18.85 11.28
C LYS A 101 8.87 17.52 11.10
N PRO A 102 7.74 17.33 11.79
CA PRO A 102 6.92 16.14 11.60
C PRO A 102 6.17 16.20 10.27
N ASN A 103 5.71 15.04 9.81
CA ASN A 103 4.90 14.91 8.60
C ASN A 103 3.63 15.77 8.69
N GLN A 104 3.38 16.56 7.64
CA GLN A 104 2.19 17.40 7.50
C GLN A 104 1.04 16.60 6.86
N SER A 105 0.80 15.40 7.38
CA SER A 105 -0.27 14.51 6.93
C SER A 105 -0.93 13.85 8.12
N GLU A 106 -2.24 13.67 8.05
CA GLU A 106 -2.93 12.67 8.84
C GLU A 106 -3.23 11.44 7.96
N SER A 107 -3.27 10.26 8.55
CA SER A 107 -3.42 9.00 7.82
C SER A 107 -4.27 8.01 8.59
N TYR A 108 -4.88 7.07 7.89
CA TYR A 108 -5.36 5.82 8.49
C TYR A 108 -4.41 4.69 8.06
N MET A 109 -3.92 3.93 9.02
CA MET A 109 -3.02 2.79 8.80
C MET A 109 -3.76 1.48 9.03
N MET A 110 -3.81 0.65 7.98
CA MET A 110 -4.33 -0.71 8.05
C MET A 110 -3.17 -1.70 7.89
N MET A 111 -3.22 -2.79 8.65
CA MET A 111 -2.30 -3.92 8.56
C MET A 111 -3.10 -5.21 8.24
N HIS A 112 -2.41 -6.36 8.17
CA HIS A 112 -3.10 -7.64 8.05
C HIS A 112 -4.11 -7.83 9.21
N GLU A 113 -5.36 -8.11 8.86
CA GLU A 113 -6.45 -8.30 9.81
C GLU A 113 -6.32 -9.67 10.48
N LEU A 114 -6.13 -9.69 11.80
CA LEU A 114 -6.23 -10.89 12.61
C LEU A 114 -7.36 -10.70 13.65
N ALA A 115 -8.18 -11.73 13.83
CA ALA A 115 -9.23 -11.69 14.83
C ALA A 115 -8.65 -11.70 16.25
N ALA A 116 -9.41 -11.23 17.24
CA ALA A 116 -8.93 -11.14 18.62
C ALA A 116 -8.62 -12.51 19.25
N ASP A 117 -9.22 -13.58 18.71
CA ASP A 117 -9.06 -14.98 19.11
C ASP A 117 -8.06 -15.75 18.22
N ASP A 118 -7.36 -15.07 17.30
CA ASP A 118 -6.32 -15.66 16.48
C ASP A 118 -5.14 -16.16 17.36
N PRO A 119 -4.56 -17.36 17.09
CA PRO A 119 -3.46 -17.90 17.88
C PRO A 119 -2.26 -16.96 18.03
N ASP A 120 -1.91 -16.19 17.00
CA ASP A 120 -0.78 -15.25 17.05
C ASP A 120 -1.12 -14.04 17.93
N VAL A 121 -2.38 -13.59 17.90
CA VAL A 121 -2.86 -12.52 18.79
C VAL A 121 -2.84 -12.97 20.24
N LEU A 122 -3.34 -14.18 20.52
CA LEU A 122 -3.34 -14.78 21.85
C LEU A 122 -1.92 -15.05 22.37
N ALA A 123 -0.99 -15.38 21.48
CA ALA A 123 0.42 -15.56 21.80
C ALA A 123 1.18 -14.23 21.98
N GLY A 124 0.54 -13.08 21.74
CA GLY A 124 1.17 -11.77 21.84
C GLY A 124 2.22 -11.52 20.75
N ALA A 125 2.05 -12.13 19.57
CA ALA A 125 2.96 -11.94 18.45
C ALA A 125 3.06 -10.44 18.08
N PRO A 126 4.27 -9.93 17.78
CA PRO A 126 4.45 -8.53 17.40
C PRO A 126 3.56 -8.17 16.21
N LEU A 127 2.85 -7.05 16.31
CA LEU A 127 1.96 -6.55 15.26
C LEU A 127 0.82 -7.51 14.88
N ALA A 128 0.43 -8.46 15.73
CA ALA A 128 -0.76 -9.27 15.52
C ALA A 128 -1.98 -8.62 16.20
N GLY A 129 -3.08 -8.40 15.47
CA GLY A 129 -4.32 -7.88 16.05
C GLY A 129 -5.38 -7.42 15.03
N PRO A 130 -6.57 -7.02 15.49
CA PRO A 130 -7.61 -6.48 14.61
C PRO A 130 -7.31 -5.04 14.19
N ASN A 131 -7.70 -4.64 12.99
CA ASN A 131 -7.70 -3.22 12.63
C ASN A 131 -8.87 -2.49 13.32
N PRO A 132 -8.66 -1.29 13.90
CA PRO A 132 -9.73 -0.49 14.46
C PRO A 132 -10.46 0.26 13.35
N TRP A 133 -11.74 -0.01 13.17
CA TRP A 133 -12.57 0.56 12.10
C TRP A 133 -13.44 1.72 12.62
N PRO A 134 -13.65 2.79 11.84
CA PRO A 134 -14.54 3.89 12.26
C PRO A 134 -16.00 3.43 12.29
N GLU A 135 -16.58 3.29 13.49
CA GLU A 135 -17.97 2.84 13.67
C GLU A 135 -18.99 3.74 12.97
N SER A 136 -18.70 5.05 12.91
CA SER A 136 -19.53 6.05 12.23
C SER A 136 -19.50 5.95 10.70
N LEU A 137 -18.58 5.17 10.12
CA LEU A 137 -18.49 4.90 8.68
C LEU A 137 -18.45 3.39 8.38
N PRO A 138 -19.58 2.66 8.51
CA PRO A 138 -19.62 1.21 8.31
C PRO A 138 -19.16 0.76 6.91
N ALA A 139 -19.32 1.60 5.89
CA ALA A 139 -18.87 1.33 4.53
C ALA A 139 -17.35 1.42 4.34
N PHE A 140 -16.64 2.10 5.25
CA PHE A 140 -15.20 2.36 5.14
C PHE A 140 -14.40 1.06 5.12
N ARG A 141 -14.67 0.14 6.06
CA ARG A 141 -14.01 -1.17 6.11
C ARG A 141 -14.10 -1.89 4.78
N ARG A 142 -15.31 -2.03 4.24
CA ARG A 142 -15.55 -2.74 2.98
C ARG A 142 -14.79 -2.13 1.80
N ALA A 143 -14.79 -0.79 1.68
CA ALA A 143 -14.08 -0.11 0.61
C ALA A 143 -12.57 -0.32 0.69
N VAL A 144 -11.99 -0.16 1.89
CA VAL A 144 -10.55 -0.32 2.12
C VAL A 144 -10.11 -1.78 1.89
N THR A 145 -10.85 -2.75 2.44
CA THR A 145 -10.48 -4.17 2.29
C THR A 145 -10.63 -4.65 0.86
N ALA A 146 -11.70 -4.26 0.15
CA ALA A 146 -11.89 -4.65 -1.26
C ALA A 146 -10.76 -4.15 -2.16
N TYR A 147 -10.30 -2.91 -1.96
CA TYR A 147 -9.16 -2.38 -2.70
C TYR A 147 -7.85 -3.08 -2.33
N ASN A 148 -7.62 -3.33 -1.04
CA ASN A 148 -6.45 -4.06 -0.56
C ASN A 148 -6.37 -5.48 -1.14
N ASP A 149 -7.49 -6.20 -1.22
CA ASP A 149 -7.53 -7.56 -1.77
C ASP A 149 -7.19 -7.56 -3.27
N ALA A 150 -7.67 -6.56 -4.02
CA ALA A 150 -7.30 -6.38 -5.42
C ALA A 150 -5.80 -6.08 -5.59
N LEU A 151 -5.24 -5.19 -4.75
CA LEU A 151 -3.80 -4.91 -4.75
C LEU A 151 -2.96 -6.12 -4.31
N ALA A 152 -3.40 -6.92 -3.36
CA ALA A 152 -2.71 -8.15 -2.97
C ALA A 152 -2.68 -9.16 -4.13
N GLY A 153 -3.77 -9.25 -4.89
CA GLY A 153 -3.83 -10.02 -6.12
C GLY A 153 -2.82 -9.54 -7.17
N LEU A 154 -2.77 -8.23 -7.41
CA LEU A 154 -1.79 -7.62 -8.31
C LEU A 154 -0.35 -7.85 -7.84
N ALA A 155 -0.06 -7.64 -6.55
CA ALA A 155 1.26 -7.80 -5.96
C ALA A 155 1.81 -9.21 -6.16
N ARG A 156 0.98 -10.26 -6.00
CA ARG A 156 1.41 -11.65 -6.26
C ARG A 156 1.87 -11.87 -7.70
N LYS A 157 1.21 -11.25 -8.68
CA LYS A 157 1.61 -11.35 -10.09
C LYS A 157 2.90 -10.57 -10.37
N ILE A 158 3.05 -9.39 -9.77
CA ILE A 158 4.27 -8.58 -9.89
C ILE A 158 5.46 -9.32 -9.27
N VAL A 159 5.29 -9.96 -8.12
CA VAL A 159 6.35 -10.75 -7.46
C VAL A 159 6.84 -11.88 -8.37
N GLN A 160 5.96 -12.53 -9.14
CA GLN A 160 6.38 -13.54 -10.12
C GLN A 160 7.27 -12.92 -11.22
N ALA A 161 6.88 -11.77 -11.76
CA ALA A 161 7.69 -11.07 -12.76
C ALA A 161 9.03 -10.56 -12.18
N ILE A 162 9.05 -10.09 -10.94
CA ILE A 162 10.28 -9.74 -10.23
C ILE A 162 11.17 -10.97 -10.06
N SER A 163 10.61 -12.14 -9.70
CA SER A 163 11.36 -13.39 -9.55
C SER A 163 12.11 -13.74 -10.83
N VAL A 164 11.42 -13.68 -11.98
CA VAL A 164 12.05 -13.91 -13.30
C VAL A 164 13.12 -12.85 -13.60
N ALA A 165 12.83 -11.58 -13.29
CA ALA A 165 13.77 -10.47 -13.52
C ALA A 165 15.09 -10.63 -12.74
N VAL A 166 15.07 -11.29 -11.58
CA VAL A 166 16.28 -11.56 -10.77
C VAL A 166 16.90 -12.94 -11.02
N GLY A 167 16.43 -13.66 -12.05
CA GLY A 167 16.97 -14.96 -12.47
C GLY A 167 16.47 -16.16 -11.68
N GLY A 168 15.33 -16.04 -10.99
CA GLY A 168 14.63 -17.15 -10.33
C GLY A 168 13.65 -17.89 -11.23
#